data_AF-A0A5E7MU63-F1
#
_entry.id   AF-A0A5E7MU63-F1
#
_cell.length_a   1.000
_cell.length_b   1.000
_cell.length_c   1.000
_cell.angle_alpha   90.00
_cell.angle_beta   90.00
_cell.angle_gamma   90.00
#
_symmetry.space_group_name_H-M   'P 1'
#
loop_
_entity.id
_entity.type
_entity.pdbx_description
1 polymer ?
#
loop_
_entity_poly.entity_id
_entity_poly.type
_entity_poly.pdbx_seq_one_letter_code
_entity_poly.pdbx_strand_id
1 'polypeptide(L)'
;MPTTPNTLVCQYRYDALDRLIGLESIDSPRNQRFYCKSRLATEIEGALRHTTFQHDDWLLALQQQQGVEHDTALLATDQQRSVMSTLKANQQAKPIAYAPYGHRQATNGWLSLMGFNGERPDPLTKHYLLGNGYRAFNPVLMRFNSPDSLSPFGKGGLNSYAYCAGDPVNSSDPTGHFKLVKILATTAKSITTQIADEAPFTHKIRPGISTDRAINAIEQINELSYASFHQPFQNTAYINELNTARNNSLNLQKIAIKNLQKHSYPITELPLPLRLKAAAIKIDAAADRHTLLEYIDITKYGATADEPGPIAWRKLNDARSGKFDSTTSISKRPKPAVANDYWHAIHEVRNPNHDALMEQAREIRRTHFY
;
A
#
# COMPACT_ATOMS: atom_id res chain seq x y z
N MET A 1 -12.75 -49.28 -7.07
CA MET A 1 -11.44 -49.01 -7.70
C MET A 1 -10.35 -49.54 -6.78
N PRO A 2 -9.22 -50.05 -7.29
CA PRO A 2 -8.10 -50.42 -6.43
C PRO A 2 -7.55 -49.14 -5.80
N THR A 3 -7.45 -49.10 -4.47
CA THR A 3 -6.71 -48.04 -3.78
C THR A 3 -5.23 -48.28 -4.02
N THR A 4 -4.63 -47.52 -4.93
CA THR A 4 -3.17 -47.41 -5.00
C THR A 4 -2.66 -46.97 -3.63
N PRO A 5 -1.66 -47.65 -3.04
CA PRO A 5 -1.10 -47.22 -1.77
C PRO A 5 -0.50 -45.83 -1.93
N ASN A 6 -0.77 -44.93 -0.98
CA ASN A 6 -0.18 -43.60 -0.95
C ASN A 6 1.31 -43.71 -0.63
N THR A 7 2.15 -43.83 -1.67
CA THR A 7 3.61 -43.72 -1.51
C THR A 7 3.95 -42.31 -1.02
N LEU A 8 4.56 -42.22 0.16
CA LEU A 8 5.03 -40.95 0.72
C LEU A 8 6.22 -40.45 -0.13
N VAL A 9 6.04 -39.32 -0.83
CA VAL A 9 7.11 -38.73 -1.66
C VAL A 9 7.91 -37.66 -0.89
N CYS A 10 7.24 -36.86 -0.06
CA CYS A 10 7.87 -35.80 0.72
C CYS A 10 7.04 -35.45 1.95
N GLN A 11 7.69 -35.15 3.07
CA GLN A 11 7.11 -34.61 4.29
C GLN A 11 7.64 -33.21 4.56
N TYR A 12 6.73 -32.25 4.77
CA TYR A 12 7.06 -30.87 5.16
C TYR A 12 7.03 -30.75 6.68
N ARG A 13 7.95 -29.97 7.26
CA ARG A 13 8.06 -29.77 8.72
C ARG A 13 8.05 -28.30 9.07
N TYR A 14 7.30 -27.96 10.12
CA TYR A 14 7.05 -26.59 10.56
C TYR A 14 7.53 -26.38 11.99
N ASP A 15 7.91 -25.14 12.32
CA ASP A 15 8.16 -24.73 13.71
C ASP A 15 6.87 -24.21 14.39
N ALA A 16 6.97 -23.85 15.67
CA ALA A 16 5.86 -23.32 16.46
C ALA A 16 5.39 -21.90 16.05
N LEU A 17 5.94 -21.33 14.98
CA LEU A 17 5.51 -20.07 14.36
C LEU A 17 4.93 -20.32 12.95
N ASP A 18 4.55 -21.56 12.65
CA ASP A 18 4.02 -22.03 11.37
C ASP A 18 4.97 -21.79 10.17
N ARG A 19 6.28 -21.72 10.41
CA ARG A 19 7.30 -21.56 9.35
C ARG A 19 7.86 -22.90 8.91
N LEU A 20 7.98 -23.11 7.61
CA LEU A 20 8.53 -24.30 6.96
C LEU A 20 10.03 -24.43 7.22
N ILE A 21 10.40 -25.19 8.24
CA ILE A 21 11.80 -25.43 8.65
C ILE A 21 12.47 -26.61 7.95
N GLY A 22 11.76 -27.41 7.17
CA GLY A 22 12.41 -28.49 6.42
C GLY A 22 11.51 -29.34 5.54
N LEU A 23 12.17 -30.06 4.61
CA LEU A 23 11.59 -31.08 3.75
C LEU A 23 12.35 -32.40 3.96
N GLU A 24 11.61 -33.50 4.01
CA GLU A 24 12.13 -34.87 4.14
C GLU A 24 11.55 -35.73 3.01
N SER A 25 12.40 -36.10 2.05
CA SER A 25 12.10 -37.09 1.00
C SER A 25 12.71 -38.43 1.39
N ILE A 26 12.17 -39.55 0.90
CA ILE A 26 12.73 -40.89 1.16
C ILE A 26 14.16 -41.02 0.60
N ASP A 27 14.39 -40.46 -0.59
CA ASP A 27 15.64 -40.65 -1.36
C ASP A 27 16.59 -39.44 -1.28
N SER A 28 16.41 -38.51 -0.34
CA SER A 28 17.23 -37.29 -0.27
C SER A 28 17.54 -36.88 1.17
N PRO A 29 18.75 -36.35 1.44
CA PRO A 29 19.12 -35.91 2.77
C PRO A 29 18.18 -34.81 3.27
N ARG A 30 17.93 -34.82 4.59
CA ARG A 30 17.04 -33.87 5.25
C ARG A 30 17.41 -32.42 4.91
N ASN A 31 16.45 -31.68 4.38
CA ASN A 31 16.57 -30.25 4.12
C ASN A 31 16.15 -29.46 5.37
N GLN A 32 16.95 -28.48 5.78
CA GLN A 32 16.71 -27.60 6.92
C GLN A 32 16.75 -26.14 6.50
N ARG A 33 15.80 -25.33 6.96
CA ARG A 33 15.65 -23.91 6.61
C ARG A 33 15.77 -23.01 7.82
N PHE A 34 16.55 -21.94 7.67
CA PHE A 34 16.81 -20.95 8.71
C PHE A 34 16.44 -19.55 8.21
N TYR A 35 15.76 -18.80 9.06
CA TYR A 35 15.14 -17.53 8.72
C TYR A 35 15.79 -16.36 9.48
N CYS A 36 16.10 -15.28 8.77
CA CYS A 36 16.41 -13.98 9.37
C CYS A 36 15.16 -13.10 9.29
N LYS A 37 14.60 -12.73 10.43
CA LYS A 37 13.24 -12.15 10.54
C LYS A 37 12.23 -13.08 9.82
N SER A 38 11.62 -12.61 8.73
CA SER A 38 10.66 -13.34 7.90
C SER A 38 11.24 -13.85 6.58
N ARG A 39 12.55 -13.73 6.32
CA ARG A 39 13.19 -14.10 5.04
C ARG A 39 14.09 -15.33 5.18
N LEU A 40 14.06 -16.22 4.20
CA LEU A 40 14.96 -17.39 4.13
C LEU A 40 16.42 -16.94 3.99
N ALA A 41 17.26 -17.28 4.97
CA ALA A 41 18.64 -16.83 5.08
C ALA A 41 19.66 -17.95 4.85
N THR A 42 19.35 -19.18 5.26
CA THR A 42 20.20 -20.35 5.02
C THR A 42 19.35 -21.60 4.81
N GLU A 43 19.76 -22.46 3.90
CA GLU A 43 19.21 -23.79 3.70
C GLU A 43 20.36 -24.82 3.73
N ILE A 44 20.18 -25.93 4.44
CA ILE A 44 21.18 -26.99 4.59
C ILE A 44 20.56 -28.31 4.16
N GLU A 45 21.22 -29.04 3.27
CA GLU A 45 20.79 -30.31 2.70
C GLU A 45 21.96 -31.30 2.74
N GLY A 46 22.00 -32.11 3.79
CA GLY A 46 23.16 -32.95 4.08
C GLY A 46 24.44 -32.11 4.28
N ALA A 47 25.43 -32.32 3.42
CA ALA A 47 26.70 -31.58 3.43
C ALA A 47 26.66 -30.27 2.59
N LEU A 48 25.56 -30.00 1.88
CA LEU A 48 25.40 -28.83 1.02
C LEU A 48 24.70 -27.71 1.80
N ARG A 49 25.30 -26.51 1.81
CA ARG A 49 24.72 -25.32 2.43
C ARG A 49 24.54 -24.22 1.39
N HIS A 50 23.34 -23.63 1.35
CA HIS A 50 23.05 -22.40 0.62
C HIS A 50 22.84 -21.25 1.61
N THR A 51 23.54 -20.13 1.44
CA THR A 51 23.40 -18.93 2.27
C THR A 51 23.04 -17.73 1.39
N THR A 52 21.94 -17.05 1.72
CA THR A 52 21.46 -15.87 1.01
C THR A 52 22.09 -14.61 1.59
N PHE A 53 22.80 -13.84 0.76
CA PHE A 53 23.30 -12.52 1.13
C PHE A 53 22.34 -11.44 0.60
N GLN A 54 21.81 -10.64 1.52
CA GLN A 54 20.84 -9.58 1.24
C GLN A 54 21.01 -8.41 2.22
N HIS A 55 20.71 -7.20 1.77
CA HIS A 55 20.66 -5.99 2.60
C HIS A 55 19.26 -5.39 2.51
N ASP A 56 18.56 -5.25 3.64
CA ASP A 56 17.13 -4.93 3.69
C ASP A 56 16.29 -5.81 2.73
N ASP A 57 15.70 -5.21 1.70
CA ASP A 57 14.94 -5.91 0.66
C ASP A 57 15.75 -6.25 -0.60
N TRP A 58 17.03 -5.87 -0.66
CA TRP A 58 17.92 -6.11 -1.81
C TRP A 58 18.56 -7.50 -1.70
N LEU A 59 18.19 -8.40 -2.61
CA LEU A 59 18.75 -9.74 -2.72
C LEU A 59 19.99 -9.70 -3.65
N LEU A 60 21.18 -9.90 -3.08
CA LEU A 60 22.44 -9.54 -3.74
C LEU A 60 23.26 -10.75 -4.23
N ALA A 61 23.36 -11.80 -3.41
CA ALA A 61 24.14 -13.00 -3.76
C ALA A 61 23.58 -14.26 -3.11
N LEU A 62 23.91 -15.41 -3.70
CA LEU A 62 23.78 -16.73 -3.09
C LEU A 62 25.16 -17.37 -3.00
N GLN A 63 25.55 -17.77 -1.80
CA GLN A 63 26.73 -18.60 -1.57
C GLN A 63 26.30 -20.07 -1.45
N GLN A 64 26.99 -20.96 -2.14
CA GLN A 64 26.87 -22.41 -2.03
C GLN A 64 28.16 -22.95 -1.40
N GLN A 65 28.06 -23.79 -0.37
CA GLN A 65 29.19 -24.41 0.30
C GLN A 65 29.00 -25.93 0.34
N GLN A 66 30.06 -26.68 0.01
CA GLN A 66 30.11 -28.13 0.18
C GLN A 66 31.46 -28.51 0.80
N GLY A 67 31.44 -28.84 2.10
CA GLY A 67 32.68 -29.02 2.88
C GLY A 67 33.47 -27.71 2.96
N VAL A 68 34.69 -27.70 2.39
CA VAL A 68 35.60 -26.54 2.35
C VAL A 68 35.48 -25.74 1.04
N GLU A 69 34.79 -26.27 0.03
CA GLU A 69 34.58 -25.56 -1.23
C GLU A 69 33.41 -24.58 -1.12
N HIS A 70 33.60 -23.38 -1.66
CA HIS A 70 32.59 -22.33 -1.71
C HIS A 70 32.49 -21.78 -3.13
N ASP A 71 31.26 -21.70 -3.64
CA ASP A 71 30.90 -21.03 -4.89
C ASP A 71 29.94 -19.88 -4.56
N THR A 72 29.99 -18.79 -5.33
CA THR A 72 29.17 -17.60 -5.09
C THR A 72 28.60 -17.08 -6.42
N ALA A 73 27.28 -16.95 -6.46
CA ALA A 73 26.55 -16.33 -7.55
C ALA A 73 26.03 -14.95 -7.12
N LEU A 74 26.44 -13.90 -7.85
CA LEU A 74 25.78 -12.60 -7.76
C LEU A 74 24.42 -12.67 -8.47
N LEU A 75 23.42 -12.00 -7.90
CA LEU A 75 22.03 -12.03 -8.34
C LEU A 75 21.64 -10.63 -8.85
N ALA A 76 21.16 -10.55 -10.09
CA ALA A 76 20.48 -9.36 -10.60
C ALA A 76 18.98 -9.55 -10.42
N THR A 77 18.28 -8.60 -9.76
CA THR A 77 16.85 -8.72 -9.45
C THR A 77 16.01 -7.57 -10.02
N ASP A 78 14.73 -7.83 -10.26
CA ASP A 78 13.75 -6.78 -10.54
C ASP A 78 13.30 -6.02 -9.27
N GLN A 79 12.41 -5.04 -9.44
CA GLN A 79 11.82 -4.25 -8.35
C GLN A 79 11.02 -5.09 -7.33
N GLN A 80 10.55 -6.28 -7.71
CA GLN A 80 9.82 -7.20 -6.85
C GLN A 80 10.72 -8.24 -6.18
N ARG A 81 12.04 -8.21 -6.43
CA ARG A 81 13.09 -9.16 -6.00
C ARG A 81 13.17 -10.45 -6.82
N SER A 82 12.47 -10.57 -7.94
CA SER A 82 12.61 -11.73 -8.84
C SER A 82 14.03 -11.78 -9.41
N VAL A 83 14.72 -12.91 -9.31
CA VAL A 83 16.09 -13.06 -9.85
C VAL A 83 16.03 -13.16 -11.37
N MET A 84 16.45 -12.09 -12.06
CA MET A 84 16.48 -11.92 -13.52
C MET A 84 17.76 -12.44 -14.18
N SER A 85 18.87 -12.50 -13.45
CA SER A 85 20.12 -13.09 -13.95
C SER A 85 21.01 -13.54 -12.81
N THR A 86 21.88 -14.50 -13.08
CA THR A 86 22.92 -14.95 -12.14
C THR A 86 24.31 -14.91 -12.78
N LEU A 87 25.31 -14.46 -12.02
CA LEU A 87 26.70 -14.36 -12.44
C LEU A 87 27.60 -15.10 -11.43
N LYS A 88 28.29 -16.15 -11.89
CA LYS A 88 29.31 -16.86 -11.12
C LYS A 88 30.71 -16.45 -11.60
N ALA A 89 31.71 -16.61 -10.74
CA ALA A 89 33.11 -16.35 -11.10
C ALA A 89 33.48 -17.11 -12.40
N ASN A 90 34.13 -16.40 -13.33
CA ASN A 90 34.59 -16.92 -14.62
C ASN A 90 33.50 -17.56 -15.52
N GLN A 91 32.21 -17.23 -15.31
CA GLN A 91 31.10 -17.68 -16.15
C GLN A 91 30.34 -16.49 -16.75
N GLN A 92 29.72 -16.69 -17.91
CA GLN A 92 28.79 -15.70 -18.46
C GLN A 92 27.51 -15.62 -17.62
N ALA A 93 26.91 -14.43 -17.57
CA ALA A 93 25.66 -14.19 -16.88
C ALA A 93 24.51 -15.01 -17.51
N LYS A 94 23.72 -15.70 -16.70
CA LYS A 94 22.64 -16.58 -17.15
C LYS A 94 21.29 -15.88 -16.91
N PRO A 95 20.60 -15.39 -17.97
CA PRO A 95 19.33 -14.68 -17.83
C PRO A 95 18.18 -15.62 -17.47
N ILE A 96 17.24 -15.13 -16.68
CA ILE A 96 16.06 -15.86 -16.21
C ILE A 96 14.80 -15.06 -16.54
N ALA A 97 13.90 -15.66 -17.31
CA ALA A 97 12.60 -15.11 -17.62
C ALA A 97 11.49 -15.80 -16.81
N TYR A 98 10.45 -15.05 -16.47
CA TYR A 98 9.24 -15.53 -15.80
C TYR A 98 8.01 -15.02 -16.56
N ALA A 99 6.95 -15.81 -16.58
CA ALA A 99 5.62 -15.30 -16.87
C ALA A 99 5.16 -14.36 -15.72
N PRO A 100 4.14 -13.49 -15.93
CA PRO A 100 3.67 -12.55 -14.91
C PRO A 100 3.36 -13.16 -13.54
N TYR A 101 2.90 -14.42 -13.51
CA TYR A 101 2.59 -15.17 -12.30
C TYR A 101 3.76 -16.03 -11.77
N GLY A 102 5.01 -15.72 -12.14
CA GLY A 102 6.21 -16.38 -11.62
C GLY A 102 6.52 -17.76 -12.20
N HIS A 103 5.78 -18.21 -13.22
CA HIS A 103 6.05 -19.47 -13.91
C HIS A 103 7.32 -19.33 -14.77
N ARG A 104 8.24 -20.29 -14.61
CA ARG A 104 9.43 -20.48 -15.45
C ARG A 104 9.63 -21.96 -15.70
N GLN A 105 10.23 -22.32 -16.84
CA GLN A 105 10.65 -23.70 -17.07
C GLN A 105 11.81 -24.08 -16.13
N ALA A 106 11.82 -25.32 -15.66
CA ALA A 106 12.87 -25.81 -14.77
C ALA A 106 14.11 -26.24 -15.57
N THR A 107 14.99 -25.29 -15.88
CA THR A 107 16.33 -25.57 -16.40
C THR A 107 17.26 -26.07 -15.29
N ASN A 108 18.22 -26.94 -15.66
CA ASN A 108 19.03 -27.73 -14.73
C ASN A 108 19.72 -26.88 -13.64
N GLY A 109 19.45 -27.23 -12.37
CA GLY A 109 20.04 -26.60 -11.18
C GLY A 109 19.36 -25.34 -10.66
N TRP A 110 18.35 -24.78 -11.35
CA TRP A 110 17.83 -23.44 -11.03
C TRP A 110 16.77 -23.43 -9.92
N LEU A 111 16.29 -24.60 -9.51
CA LEU A 111 15.37 -24.79 -8.39
C LEU A 111 16.06 -24.55 -7.03
N SER A 112 17.38 -24.72 -6.98
CA SER A 112 18.22 -24.41 -5.82
C SER A 112 18.51 -22.92 -5.65
N LEU A 113 17.97 -22.06 -6.52
CA LEU A 113 18.11 -20.60 -6.46
C LEU A 113 16.81 -19.94 -5.97
N MET A 114 16.96 -18.78 -5.33
CA MET A 114 15.85 -17.84 -5.14
C MET A 114 15.28 -17.45 -6.53
N GLY A 115 13.96 -17.40 -6.65
CA GLY A 115 13.26 -17.27 -7.93
C GLY A 115 12.42 -15.99 -8.01
N PHE A 116 11.15 -16.16 -8.38
CA PHE A 116 10.15 -15.09 -8.46
C PHE A 116 9.95 -14.42 -7.10
N ASN A 117 9.89 -13.08 -7.08
CA ASN A 117 9.76 -12.25 -5.88
C ASN A 117 10.77 -12.52 -4.75
N GLY A 118 11.91 -13.14 -5.09
CA GLY A 118 12.93 -13.56 -4.13
C GLY A 118 12.52 -14.79 -3.30
N GLU A 119 11.52 -15.55 -3.74
CA GLU A 119 11.03 -16.75 -3.06
C GLU A 119 11.61 -18.02 -3.71
N ARG A 120 11.87 -19.04 -2.88
CA ARG A 120 12.40 -20.34 -3.35
C ARG A 120 11.25 -21.22 -3.86
N PRO A 121 11.24 -21.67 -5.12
CA PRO A 121 10.25 -22.63 -5.58
C PRO A 121 10.47 -23.99 -4.90
N ASP A 122 9.38 -24.66 -4.57
CA ASP A 122 9.41 -26.01 -4.03
C ASP A 122 10.02 -26.99 -5.06
N PRO A 123 11.07 -27.77 -4.70
CA PRO A 123 11.78 -28.61 -5.66
C PRO A 123 10.90 -29.75 -6.21
N LEU A 124 9.86 -30.18 -5.51
CA LEU A 124 8.95 -31.23 -5.97
C LEU A 124 7.85 -30.66 -6.88
N THR A 125 7.02 -29.76 -6.35
CA THR A 125 5.79 -29.26 -6.97
C THR A 125 5.98 -28.02 -7.84
N LYS A 126 7.13 -27.34 -7.74
CA LYS A 126 7.45 -26.04 -8.38
C LYS A 126 6.54 -24.88 -7.95
N HIS A 127 5.71 -25.07 -6.93
CA HIS A 127 4.92 -24.00 -6.30
C HIS A 127 5.82 -23.08 -5.47
N TYR A 128 5.36 -21.86 -5.20
CA TYR A 128 6.02 -20.99 -4.21
C TYR A 128 5.26 -21.10 -2.88
N LEU A 129 5.97 -21.43 -1.81
CA LEU A 129 5.39 -21.68 -0.48
C LEU A 129 5.40 -20.37 0.33
N LEU A 130 4.51 -19.45 -0.06
CA LEU A 130 4.45 -18.08 0.44
C LEU A 130 4.00 -18.02 1.92
N GLY A 131 4.31 -16.92 2.60
CA GLY A 131 4.12 -16.81 4.05
C GLY A 131 5.00 -17.79 4.83
N ASN A 132 6.21 -18.06 4.34
CA ASN A 132 7.14 -19.06 4.89
C ASN A 132 6.55 -20.47 5.01
N GLY A 133 5.70 -20.89 4.05
CA GLY A 133 5.05 -22.19 4.05
C GLY A 133 3.53 -22.16 4.24
N TYR A 134 2.98 -21.02 4.69
CA TYR A 134 1.56 -20.87 4.99
C TYR A 134 0.63 -21.24 3.82
N ARG A 135 0.91 -20.79 2.59
CA ARG A 135 0.14 -21.21 1.40
C ARG A 135 1.00 -21.49 0.19
N ALA A 136 0.69 -22.60 -0.49
CA ALA A 136 1.23 -22.93 -1.79
C ALA A 136 0.54 -22.10 -2.89
N PHE A 137 1.30 -21.15 -3.47
CA PHE A 137 0.95 -20.45 -4.69
C PHE A 137 1.40 -21.28 -5.91
N ASN A 138 0.45 -21.60 -6.79
CA ASN A 138 0.71 -22.33 -8.02
C ASN A 138 0.87 -21.33 -9.18
N PRO A 139 2.08 -21.17 -9.74
CA PRO A 139 2.35 -20.21 -10.80
C PRO A 139 1.76 -20.63 -12.16
N VAL A 140 1.42 -21.91 -12.35
CA VAL A 140 0.76 -22.42 -13.57
C VAL A 140 -0.74 -22.15 -13.53
N LEU A 141 -1.39 -22.39 -12.37
CA LEU A 141 -2.81 -22.10 -12.16
C LEU A 141 -3.09 -20.63 -11.77
N MET A 142 -2.05 -19.82 -11.58
CA MET A 142 -2.11 -18.38 -11.27
C MET A 142 -2.87 -18.06 -9.97
N ARG A 143 -2.90 -19.01 -9.02
CA ARG A 143 -3.72 -18.95 -7.78
C ARG A 143 -3.07 -19.70 -6.62
N PHE A 144 -3.58 -19.48 -5.41
CA PHE A 144 -3.31 -20.36 -4.28
C PHE A 144 -4.04 -21.70 -4.42
N ASN A 145 -3.45 -22.75 -3.85
CA ASN A 145 -4.05 -24.08 -3.76
C ASN A 145 -5.00 -24.22 -2.55
N SER A 146 -4.87 -23.35 -1.55
CA SER A 146 -5.74 -23.30 -0.36
C SER A 146 -6.45 -21.95 -0.23
N PRO A 147 -7.68 -21.92 0.33
CA PRO A 147 -8.41 -20.69 0.56
C PRO A 147 -7.76 -19.87 1.67
N ASP A 148 -7.81 -18.55 1.54
CA ASP A 148 -7.39 -17.59 2.55
C ASP A 148 -8.35 -17.56 3.74
N SER A 149 -7.84 -17.67 4.98
CA SER A 149 -8.66 -17.51 6.19
C SER A 149 -9.08 -16.05 6.46
N LEU A 150 -8.41 -15.08 5.84
CA LEU A 150 -8.79 -13.67 5.81
C LEU A 150 -9.70 -13.32 4.63
N SER A 151 -10.15 -14.29 3.83
CA SER A 151 -11.19 -14.08 2.83
C SER A 151 -12.56 -14.59 3.30
N PRO A 152 -13.67 -14.07 2.76
CA PRO A 152 -13.75 -12.94 1.83
C PRO A 152 -13.74 -11.55 2.51
N PHE A 153 -13.65 -11.52 3.85
CA PHE A 153 -14.06 -10.38 4.67
C PHE A 153 -12.92 -9.64 5.40
N GLY A 154 -11.71 -10.20 5.44
CA GLY A 154 -10.50 -9.55 5.92
C GLY A 154 -9.61 -9.07 4.76
N LYS A 155 -8.29 -9.04 4.99
CA LYS A 155 -7.32 -8.47 4.04
C LYS A 155 -7.16 -9.26 2.72
N GLY A 156 -7.53 -10.55 2.69
CA GLY A 156 -7.45 -11.38 1.48
C GLY A 156 -8.46 -11.04 0.39
N GLY A 157 -9.50 -10.27 0.72
CA GLY A 157 -10.52 -9.86 -0.25
C GLY A 157 -11.39 -11.02 -0.75
N LEU A 158 -12.29 -10.74 -1.70
CA LEU A 158 -13.43 -11.61 -2.03
C LEU A 158 -13.05 -13.02 -2.54
N ASN A 159 -12.02 -13.14 -3.37
CA ASN A 159 -11.59 -14.42 -3.93
C ASN A 159 -10.48 -15.02 -3.06
N SER A 160 -10.85 -16.01 -2.24
CA SER A 160 -9.95 -16.69 -1.30
C SER A 160 -8.75 -17.40 -1.92
N TYR A 161 -8.70 -17.57 -3.25
CA TYR A 161 -7.59 -18.19 -3.95
C TYR A 161 -6.77 -17.20 -4.81
N ALA A 162 -7.17 -15.93 -4.92
CA ALA A 162 -6.52 -14.98 -5.82
C ALA A 162 -5.12 -14.58 -5.33
N TYR A 163 -4.12 -14.67 -6.20
CA TYR A 163 -2.81 -14.05 -5.98
C TYR A 163 -2.82 -12.60 -6.46
N CYS A 164 -2.28 -11.68 -5.64
CA CYS A 164 -2.16 -10.25 -5.95
C CYS A 164 -3.44 -9.53 -6.43
N ALA A 165 -4.61 -10.07 -6.11
CA ALA A 165 -5.90 -9.67 -6.67
C ALA A 165 -5.94 -9.60 -8.22
N GLY A 166 -5.16 -10.47 -8.89
CA GLY A 166 -5.07 -10.54 -10.36
C GLY A 166 -3.98 -9.67 -11.01
N ASP A 167 -3.20 -8.93 -10.22
CA ASP A 167 -2.15 -8.04 -10.72
C ASP A 167 -0.77 -8.35 -10.10
N PRO A 168 -0.09 -9.42 -10.56
CA PRO A 168 1.22 -9.84 -10.03
C PRO A 168 2.39 -9.04 -10.62
N VAL A 169 2.16 -8.15 -11.60
CA VAL A 169 3.20 -7.32 -12.21
C VAL A 169 3.46 -6.07 -11.36
N ASN A 170 2.41 -5.52 -10.75
CA ASN A 170 2.49 -4.32 -9.92
C ASN A 170 2.38 -4.62 -8.41
N SER A 171 2.32 -5.89 -8.00
CA SER A 171 2.15 -6.27 -6.59
C SER A 171 2.69 -7.67 -6.29
N SER A 172 3.07 -7.87 -5.03
CA SER A 172 3.50 -9.15 -4.47
C SER A 172 2.71 -9.46 -3.19
N ASP A 173 2.63 -10.73 -2.79
CA ASP A 173 2.01 -11.16 -1.53
C ASP A 173 3.00 -12.02 -0.73
N PRO A 174 3.93 -11.42 0.02
CA PRO A 174 4.94 -12.17 0.78
C PRO A 174 4.36 -12.99 1.94
N THR A 175 3.20 -12.60 2.45
CA THR A 175 2.52 -13.27 3.56
C THR A 175 1.67 -14.45 3.11
N GLY A 176 1.36 -14.55 1.81
CA GLY A 176 0.32 -15.45 1.33
C GLY A 176 -1.03 -15.09 1.94
N HIS A 177 -1.37 -13.82 2.07
CA HIS A 177 -2.63 -13.32 2.64
C HIS A 177 -3.15 -12.03 2.02
N PHE A 178 -2.29 -11.11 1.59
CA PHE A 178 -2.74 -9.87 0.94
C PHE A 178 -1.62 -9.19 0.17
N LYS A 179 -2.00 -8.53 -0.92
CA LYS A 179 -1.04 -7.85 -1.77
C LYS A 179 -0.43 -6.62 -1.09
N LEU A 180 0.88 -6.46 -1.26
CA LEU A 180 1.61 -5.22 -1.02
C LEU A 180 1.86 -4.55 -2.36
N VAL A 181 1.38 -3.31 -2.49
CA VAL A 181 1.67 -2.44 -3.64
C VAL A 181 2.95 -1.67 -3.31
N LYS A 182 4.00 -1.82 -4.13
CA LYS A 182 5.20 -0.97 -4.01
C LYS A 182 4.92 0.38 -4.69
N ILE A 183 4.94 1.45 -3.91
CA ILE A 183 4.91 2.83 -4.43
C ILE A 183 6.36 3.26 -4.70
N LEU A 184 6.63 3.74 -5.92
CA LEU A 184 7.92 4.30 -6.28
C LEU A 184 8.10 5.67 -5.64
N ALA A 185 8.96 5.77 -4.64
CA ALA A 185 9.47 7.05 -4.13
C ALA A 185 10.78 7.39 -4.86
N THR A 186 10.68 7.99 -6.05
CA THR A 186 11.85 8.54 -6.76
C THR A 186 12.25 9.89 -6.14
N THR A 187 13.02 9.86 -5.06
CA THR A 187 13.60 11.06 -4.45
C THR A 187 14.72 11.64 -5.31
N ALA A 188 14.40 12.69 -6.07
CA ALA A 188 15.37 13.57 -6.72
C ALA A 188 15.15 15.03 -6.23
N LYS A 189 16.19 15.65 -5.69
CA LYS A 189 16.18 17.05 -5.20
C LYS A 189 16.31 18.05 -6.36
N SER A 190 15.47 19.08 -6.40
CA SER A 190 15.73 20.50 -6.79
C SER A 190 14.38 21.25 -6.80
N ILE A 191 14.12 22.33 -6.04
CA ILE A 191 14.70 23.71 -5.98
C ILE A 191 14.05 24.68 -7.00
N THR A 192 13.29 25.66 -6.47
CA THR A 192 12.86 26.97 -7.05
C THR A 192 11.83 26.91 -8.20
N THR A 193 10.69 27.63 -8.20
CA THR A 193 10.50 29.10 -8.08
C THR A 193 9.18 29.52 -7.37
N GLN A 194 9.11 30.77 -6.92
CA GLN A 194 8.06 31.38 -6.07
C GLN A 194 6.86 31.99 -6.83
N ILE A 195 5.66 31.94 -6.21
CA ILE A 195 4.68 33.03 -5.89
C ILE A 195 4.43 34.14 -6.96
N ALA A 196 3.21 34.60 -7.29
CA ALA A 196 1.82 34.11 -7.18
C ALA A 196 0.90 35.10 -7.95
N ASP A 197 -0.26 34.65 -8.42
CA ASP A 197 -1.33 35.54 -8.92
C ASP A 197 -2.23 36.00 -7.75
N GLU A 198 -2.15 37.26 -7.33
CA GLU A 198 -3.26 38.02 -6.72
C GLU A 198 -2.92 39.52 -6.57
N ALA A 199 -3.93 40.41 -6.56
CA ALA A 199 -3.72 41.85 -6.65
C ALA A 199 -3.25 42.49 -5.31
N PRO A 200 -2.30 43.45 -5.32
CA PRO A 200 -1.68 43.94 -4.09
C PRO A 200 -2.58 44.88 -3.29
N PHE A 201 -2.85 44.54 -2.02
CA PHE A 201 -3.34 45.49 -1.02
C PHE A 201 -2.29 46.58 -0.76
N THR A 202 -2.71 47.85 -0.72
CA THR A 202 -1.80 48.97 -0.44
C THR A 202 -1.76 49.29 1.05
N HIS A 203 -0.58 49.13 1.68
CA HIS A 203 -0.35 49.45 3.09
C HIS A 203 0.31 50.82 3.27
N LYS A 204 -0.27 51.68 4.13
CA LYS A 204 0.31 52.98 4.48
C LYS A 204 1.17 52.84 5.73
N ILE A 205 2.49 52.98 5.57
CA ILE A 205 3.48 52.87 6.65
C ILE A 205 3.38 54.08 7.60
N ARG A 206 3.52 53.87 8.91
CA ARG A 206 3.55 54.97 9.90
C ARG A 206 4.88 55.75 9.89
N PRO A 207 4.86 57.08 10.11
CA PRO A 207 6.07 57.88 10.31
C PRO A 207 7.02 57.28 11.35
N GLY A 208 8.31 57.26 11.03
CA GLY A 208 9.36 56.68 11.89
C GLY A 208 9.57 55.16 11.74
N ILE A 209 8.73 54.46 10.97
CA ILE A 209 8.96 53.04 10.62
C ILE A 209 9.71 52.97 9.28
N SER A 210 10.82 52.23 9.24
CA SER A 210 11.57 51.98 8.00
C SER A 210 10.87 50.97 7.09
N THR A 211 11.14 51.02 5.79
CA THR A 211 10.56 50.12 4.79
C THR A 211 10.81 48.65 5.12
N ASP A 212 12.04 48.28 5.52
CA ASP A 212 12.39 46.89 5.86
C ASP A 212 11.61 46.40 7.10
N ARG A 213 11.43 47.28 8.10
CA ARG A 213 10.63 46.96 9.29
C ARG A 213 9.14 46.80 8.95
N ALA A 214 8.65 47.56 7.97
CA ALA A 214 7.30 47.40 7.45
C ALA A 214 7.14 46.09 6.65
N ILE A 215 8.10 45.71 5.81
CA ILE A 215 8.10 44.44 5.06
C ILE A 215 8.03 43.26 6.04
N ASN A 216 8.94 43.21 7.03
CA ASN A 216 8.95 42.16 8.05
C ASN A 216 7.63 42.12 8.86
N ALA A 217 6.99 43.27 9.10
CA ALA A 217 5.69 43.32 9.79
C ALA A 217 4.53 42.80 8.92
N ILE A 218 4.59 42.96 7.59
CA ILE A 218 3.63 42.36 6.66
C ILE A 218 3.80 40.83 6.64
N GLU A 219 5.04 40.35 6.57
CA GLU A 219 5.35 38.91 6.62
C GLU A 219 4.82 38.26 7.90
N GLN A 220 5.07 38.86 9.08
CA GLN A 220 4.54 38.38 10.36
C GLN A 220 3.00 38.39 10.41
N ILE A 221 2.33 39.42 9.86
CA ILE A 221 0.86 39.45 9.77
C ILE A 221 0.34 38.32 8.87
N ASN A 222 1.03 38.03 7.77
CA ASN A 222 0.67 36.95 6.85
C ASN A 222 0.87 35.58 7.51
N GLU A 223 2.00 35.34 8.19
CA GLU A 223 2.26 34.11 8.95
C GLU A 223 1.23 33.87 10.06
N LEU A 224 0.92 34.90 10.87
CA LEU A 224 -0.09 34.80 11.93
C LEU A 224 -1.49 34.54 11.36
N SER A 225 -1.87 35.21 10.27
CA SER A 225 -3.14 34.97 9.58
C SER A 225 -3.21 33.54 9.05
N TYR A 226 -2.16 33.08 8.37
CA TYR A 226 -2.03 31.72 7.86
C TYR A 226 -2.13 30.67 8.98
N ALA A 227 -1.39 30.82 10.08
CA ALA A 227 -1.46 29.94 11.25
C ALA A 227 -2.85 29.94 11.91
N SER A 228 -3.54 31.09 11.88
CA SER A 228 -4.90 31.25 12.38
C SER A 228 -5.96 30.52 11.53
N PHE A 229 -5.77 30.47 10.21
CA PHE A 229 -6.75 29.91 9.26
C PHE A 229 -6.44 28.51 8.72
N HIS A 230 -5.19 28.00 8.70
CA HIS A 230 -4.81 26.97 7.70
C HIS A 230 -4.17 25.64 8.16
N GLN A 231 -3.80 25.41 9.42
CA GLN A 231 -3.18 24.11 9.79
C GLN A 231 -3.91 23.25 10.85
N PRO A 232 -3.77 23.44 12.17
CA PRO A 232 -3.79 22.28 13.08
C PRO A 232 -5.12 21.51 13.12
N PHE A 233 -6.24 22.21 13.33
CA PHE A 233 -7.47 21.60 13.84
C PHE A 233 -8.43 21.11 12.75
N GLN A 234 -8.51 21.79 11.60
CA GLN A 234 -9.27 21.33 10.42
C GLN A 234 -8.74 19.97 9.93
N ASN A 235 -7.42 19.78 9.98
CA ASN A 235 -6.77 18.53 9.66
C ASN A 235 -7.12 17.43 10.67
N THR A 236 -7.18 17.73 11.98
CA THR A 236 -7.67 16.77 12.98
C THR A 236 -9.12 16.37 12.76
N ALA A 237 -10.01 17.32 12.43
CA ALA A 237 -11.41 17.04 12.10
C ALA A 237 -11.53 16.14 10.86
N TYR A 238 -10.84 16.47 9.76
CA TYR A 238 -10.77 15.63 8.56
C TYR A 238 -10.23 14.22 8.84
N ILE A 239 -9.12 14.09 9.57
CA ILE A 239 -8.51 12.79 9.88
C ILE A 239 -9.45 11.97 10.78
N ASN A 240 -10.14 12.58 11.74
CA ASN A 240 -11.13 11.89 12.57
C ASN A 240 -12.36 11.45 11.75
N GLU A 241 -12.90 12.31 10.88
CA GLU A 241 -13.99 11.93 9.96
C GLU A 241 -13.56 10.84 8.99
N LEU A 242 -12.36 10.91 8.41
CA LEU A 242 -11.81 9.93 7.48
C LEU A 242 -11.58 8.58 8.18
N ASN A 243 -11.01 8.58 9.39
CA ASN A 243 -10.84 7.36 10.19
C ASN A 243 -12.20 6.76 10.58
N THR A 244 -13.16 7.58 11.03
CA THR A 244 -14.53 7.13 11.31
C THR A 244 -15.20 6.60 10.03
N ALA A 245 -14.98 7.21 8.87
CA ALA A 245 -15.53 6.77 7.59
C ALA A 245 -14.87 5.47 7.09
N ARG A 246 -13.56 5.30 7.26
CA ARG A 246 -12.82 4.04 6.99
C ARG A 246 -13.26 2.90 7.92
N ASN A 247 -13.53 3.21 9.18
CA ASN A 247 -14.05 2.25 10.15
C ASN A 247 -15.53 1.90 9.88
N ASN A 248 -16.36 2.88 9.48
CA ASN A 248 -17.79 2.68 9.19
C ASN A 248 -18.07 2.11 7.78
N SER A 249 -17.18 2.33 6.80
CA SER A 249 -17.31 1.72 5.46
C SER A 249 -17.02 0.22 5.49
N LEU A 250 -16.41 -0.29 6.56
CA LEU A 250 -16.21 -1.71 6.82
C LEU A 250 -17.46 -2.46 7.33
N ASN A 251 -18.65 -2.08 6.87
CA ASN A 251 -19.79 -3.00 6.93
C ASN A 251 -19.87 -3.80 5.62
N LEU A 252 -19.00 -4.80 5.50
CA LEU A 252 -18.86 -5.71 4.35
C LEU A 252 -20.20 -6.33 3.91
N GLN A 253 -21.13 -6.45 4.85
CA GLN A 253 -22.53 -6.84 4.65
C GLN A 253 -23.23 -5.94 3.63
N LYS A 254 -23.10 -4.60 3.73
CA LYS A 254 -23.67 -3.64 2.78
C LYS A 254 -23.06 -3.77 1.38
N ILE A 255 -21.76 -4.04 1.29
CA ILE A 255 -21.06 -4.22 0.01
C ILE A 255 -21.51 -5.53 -0.67
N ALA A 256 -21.64 -6.61 0.09
CA ALA A 256 -22.20 -7.88 -0.40
C ALA A 256 -23.64 -7.71 -0.92
N ILE A 257 -24.50 -7.03 -0.15
CA ILE A 257 -25.89 -6.72 -0.53
C ILE A 257 -25.94 -5.89 -1.82
N LYS A 258 -25.15 -4.82 -1.92
CA LYS A 258 -25.09 -3.95 -3.12
C LYS A 258 -24.61 -4.70 -4.36
N ASN A 259 -23.68 -5.66 -4.21
CA ASN A 259 -23.25 -6.51 -5.30
C ASN A 259 -24.33 -7.54 -5.71
N LEU A 260 -25.06 -8.13 -4.76
CA LEU A 260 -26.17 -9.05 -5.06
C LEU A 260 -27.30 -8.33 -5.82
N GLN A 261 -27.67 -7.12 -5.40
CA GLN A 261 -28.63 -6.25 -6.11
C GLN A 261 -28.18 -5.94 -7.55
N LYS A 262 -26.89 -5.62 -7.73
CA LYS A 262 -26.32 -5.30 -9.05
C LYS A 262 -26.38 -6.47 -10.05
N HIS A 263 -26.51 -7.71 -9.57
CA HIS A 263 -26.65 -8.92 -10.38
C HIS A 263 -28.09 -9.48 -10.35
N SER A 264 -29.08 -8.62 -10.07
CA SER A 264 -30.52 -8.92 -10.14
C SER A 264 -31.03 -10.02 -9.19
N TYR A 265 -30.33 -10.32 -8.10
CA TYR A 265 -30.84 -11.25 -7.09
C TYR A 265 -31.82 -10.55 -6.12
N PRO A 266 -33.08 -10.99 -6.01
CA PRO A 266 -34.05 -10.42 -5.07
C PRO A 266 -33.67 -10.72 -3.61
N ILE A 267 -33.33 -9.68 -2.85
CA ILE A 267 -32.93 -9.76 -1.42
C ILE A 267 -34.02 -10.41 -0.54
N THR A 268 -35.29 -10.27 -0.94
CA THR A 268 -36.44 -10.87 -0.27
C THR A 268 -36.34 -12.39 -0.20
N GLU A 269 -35.85 -13.03 -1.26
CA GLU A 269 -35.77 -14.49 -1.44
C GLU A 269 -34.50 -15.12 -0.87
N LEU A 270 -33.46 -14.31 -0.61
CA LEU A 270 -32.23 -14.80 0.01
C LEU A 270 -32.45 -15.10 1.51
N PRO A 271 -31.91 -16.23 2.04
CA PRO A 271 -32.02 -16.63 3.44
C PRO A 271 -31.05 -15.85 4.35
N LEU A 272 -31.09 -14.52 4.27
CA LEU A 272 -30.25 -13.62 5.06
C LEU A 272 -30.87 -13.36 6.44
N PRO A 273 -30.08 -13.42 7.54
CA PRO A 273 -30.49 -12.96 8.87
C PRO A 273 -31.18 -11.59 8.88
N LEU A 274 -32.18 -11.44 9.76
CA LEU A 274 -33.02 -10.23 9.91
C LEU A 274 -32.21 -8.92 10.01
N ARG A 275 -31.08 -8.95 10.71
CA ARG A 275 -30.13 -7.82 10.85
C ARG A 275 -29.54 -7.35 9.51
N LEU A 276 -29.33 -8.27 8.56
CA LEU A 276 -28.84 -7.96 7.20
C LEU A 276 -29.96 -7.37 6.33
N LYS A 277 -31.18 -7.92 6.41
CA LYS A 277 -32.34 -7.37 5.70
C LYS A 277 -32.64 -5.93 6.14
N ALA A 278 -32.51 -5.63 7.43
CA ALA A 278 -32.61 -4.25 7.96
C ALA A 278 -31.45 -3.33 7.49
N ALA A 279 -30.24 -3.86 7.35
CA ALA A 279 -29.09 -3.09 6.86
C ALA A 279 -29.13 -2.79 5.35
N ALA A 280 -29.83 -3.62 4.57
CA ALA A 280 -30.00 -3.48 3.12
C ALA A 280 -30.85 -2.28 2.69
N ILE A 281 -31.82 -1.89 3.54
CA ILE A 281 -32.88 -0.93 3.19
C ILE A 281 -32.46 0.52 3.46
N LYS A 282 -31.42 0.75 4.27
CA LYS A 282 -30.91 2.10 4.58
C LYS A 282 -30.01 2.64 3.46
N ILE A 283 -30.55 3.54 2.64
CA ILE A 283 -29.75 4.49 1.85
C ILE A 283 -28.95 5.34 2.84
N ASP A 284 -27.62 5.36 2.69
CA ASP A 284 -26.71 5.87 3.71
C ASP A 284 -25.89 7.06 3.20
N ALA A 285 -26.19 8.25 3.72
CA ALA A 285 -25.46 9.48 3.40
C ALA A 285 -23.96 9.40 3.73
N ALA A 286 -23.55 8.50 4.64
CA ALA A 286 -22.15 8.28 4.96
C ALA A 286 -21.32 7.75 3.78
N ALA A 287 -21.94 7.09 2.79
CA ALA A 287 -21.23 6.57 1.62
C ALA A 287 -20.74 7.68 0.67
N ASP A 288 -21.55 8.72 0.45
CA ASP A 288 -21.15 9.87 -0.36
C ASP A 288 -20.11 10.73 0.39
N ARG A 289 -20.26 10.90 1.71
CA ARG A 289 -19.30 11.59 2.59
C ARG A 289 -17.94 10.87 2.57
N HIS A 290 -17.91 9.54 2.70
CA HIS A 290 -16.67 8.76 2.59
C HIS A 290 -16.03 8.88 1.20
N THR A 291 -16.82 8.82 0.12
CA THR A 291 -16.32 8.99 -1.25
C THR A 291 -15.64 10.35 -1.45
N LEU A 292 -16.19 11.41 -0.85
CA LEU A 292 -15.55 12.73 -0.84
C LEU A 292 -14.26 12.76 -0.03
N LEU A 293 -14.28 12.29 1.23
CA LEU A 293 -13.12 12.27 2.12
C LEU A 293 -11.94 11.53 1.49
N GLU A 294 -12.22 10.44 0.78
CA GLU A 294 -11.24 9.63 0.03
C GLU A 294 -10.83 10.24 -1.33
N TYR A 295 -11.59 11.20 -1.88
CA TYR A 295 -11.25 11.93 -3.12
C TYR A 295 -10.35 13.14 -2.85
N ILE A 296 -10.51 13.79 -1.69
CA ILE A 296 -9.71 14.94 -1.25
C ILE A 296 -8.51 14.55 -0.37
N ASP A 297 -8.24 13.26 -0.18
CA ASP A 297 -7.07 12.76 0.54
C ASP A 297 -5.79 13.03 -0.27
N ILE A 298 -4.97 13.99 0.18
CA ILE A 298 -3.75 14.41 -0.50
C ILE A 298 -2.72 13.27 -0.61
N THR A 299 -2.75 12.31 0.32
CA THR A 299 -1.77 11.21 0.37
C THR A 299 -1.86 10.26 -0.83
N LYS A 300 -2.96 10.33 -1.58
CA LYS A 300 -3.19 9.56 -2.80
C LYS A 300 -2.69 10.22 -4.09
N TYR A 301 -2.48 11.52 -4.06
CA TYR A 301 -2.22 12.33 -5.25
C TYR A 301 -0.91 13.14 -5.17
N GLY A 302 -0.27 13.15 -3.99
CA GLY A 302 0.93 13.91 -3.70
C GLY A 302 0.59 15.28 -3.13
N ALA A 303 1.36 15.73 -2.13
CA ALA A 303 1.23 17.09 -1.59
C ALA A 303 1.79 18.11 -2.58
N THR A 304 1.02 19.16 -2.85
CA THR A 304 1.48 20.34 -3.60
C THR A 304 1.96 21.40 -2.61
N ALA A 305 2.80 22.35 -3.07
CA ALA A 305 3.30 23.42 -2.20
C ALA A 305 2.16 24.33 -1.68
N ASP A 306 1.04 24.40 -2.41
CA ASP A 306 -0.12 25.23 -2.12
C ASP A 306 -1.15 24.55 -1.20
N GLU A 307 -0.97 23.27 -0.88
CA GLU A 307 -1.90 22.47 -0.06
C GLU A 307 -1.20 21.93 1.21
N PRO A 308 -1.07 22.77 2.27
CA PRO A 308 -0.21 22.54 3.43
C PRO A 308 -0.79 21.56 4.47
N GLY A 309 -1.56 20.55 4.05
CA GLY A 309 -2.22 19.59 4.92
C GLY A 309 -2.77 18.37 4.20
N PRO A 310 -3.31 17.37 4.91
CA PRO A 310 -3.88 16.14 4.35
C PRO A 310 -5.07 16.34 3.38
N ILE A 311 -5.61 17.56 3.27
CA ILE A 311 -6.76 17.91 2.43
C ILE A 311 -6.28 18.58 1.14
N ALA A 312 -6.60 17.98 -0.01
CA ALA A 312 -6.43 18.58 -1.33
C ALA A 312 -7.53 19.63 -1.59
N TRP A 313 -7.31 20.85 -1.11
CA TRP A 313 -8.24 21.99 -1.21
C TRP A 313 -8.69 22.29 -2.64
N ARG A 314 -7.81 22.20 -3.62
CA ARG A 314 -8.15 22.43 -5.04
C ARG A 314 -9.14 21.39 -5.55
N LYS A 315 -8.90 20.11 -5.23
CA LYS A 315 -9.82 19.00 -5.57
C LYS A 315 -11.17 19.16 -4.89
N LEU A 316 -11.21 19.61 -3.63
CA LEU A 316 -12.46 19.90 -2.94
C LEU A 316 -13.25 21.02 -3.66
N ASN A 317 -12.58 22.10 -4.07
CA ASN A 317 -13.21 23.21 -4.77
C ASN A 317 -13.72 22.83 -6.17
N ASP A 318 -12.94 22.05 -6.93
CA ASP A 318 -13.37 21.51 -8.22
C ASP A 318 -14.59 20.57 -8.08
N ALA A 319 -14.59 19.70 -7.07
CA ALA A 319 -15.71 18.79 -6.78
C ALA A 319 -17.02 19.52 -6.47
N ARG A 320 -16.98 20.63 -5.72
CA ARG A 320 -18.15 21.52 -5.48
C ARG A 320 -18.75 22.04 -6.79
N SER A 321 -17.90 22.31 -7.77
CA SER A 321 -18.28 22.79 -9.10
C SER A 321 -18.62 21.65 -10.08
N GLY A 322 -18.58 20.38 -9.63
CA GLY A 322 -18.74 19.21 -10.50
C GLY A 322 -17.64 19.02 -11.53
N LYS A 323 -16.49 19.70 -11.36
CA LYS A 323 -15.30 19.55 -12.22
C LYS A 323 -14.46 18.38 -11.71
N PHE A 324 -14.08 17.49 -12.61
CA PHE A 324 -13.28 16.31 -12.29
C PHE A 324 -12.25 16.07 -13.40
N ASP A 325 -11.07 15.63 -13.00
CA ASP A 325 -10.03 15.14 -13.90
C ASP A 325 -10.58 13.99 -14.78
N SER A 326 -10.21 13.97 -16.07
CA SER A 326 -10.63 12.94 -17.03
C SER A 326 -10.21 11.53 -16.60
N THR A 327 -9.10 11.40 -15.87
CA THR A 327 -8.61 10.14 -15.28
C THR A 327 -9.41 9.68 -14.07
N THR A 328 -10.23 10.54 -13.45
CA THR A 328 -11.07 10.17 -12.31
C THR A 328 -12.30 9.41 -12.79
N SER A 329 -12.31 8.09 -12.55
CA SER A 329 -13.45 7.22 -12.84
C SER A 329 -14.75 7.72 -12.20
N ILE A 330 -15.87 7.63 -12.94
CA ILE A 330 -17.19 8.15 -12.52
C ILE A 330 -17.62 7.61 -11.15
N SER A 331 -17.33 6.35 -10.84
CA SER A 331 -17.67 5.71 -9.56
C SER A 331 -16.90 6.24 -8.35
N LYS A 332 -15.87 7.06 -8.57
CA LYS A 332 -15.04 7.71 -7.53
C LYS A 332 -15.28 9.22 -7.44
N ARG A 333 -16.21 9.78 -8.23
CA ARG A 333 -16.53 11.22 -8.21
C ARG A 333 -17.54 11.49 -7.08
N PRO A 334 -17.21 12.31 -6.07
CA PRO A 334 -18.18 12.72 -5.06
C PRO A 334 -19.29 13.58 -5.67
N LYS A 335 -20.46 13.60 -5.03
CA LYS A 335 -21.57 14.48 -5.45
C LYS A 335 -21.24 15.94 -5.13
N PRO A 336 -21.48 16.90 -6.04
CA PRO A 336 -21.17 18.31 -5.82
C PRO A 336 -21.82 18.92 -4.57
N ALA A 337 -23.08 18.56 -4.28
CA ALA A 337 -23.77 18.99 -3.05
C ALA A 337 -23.01 18.54 -1.79
N VAL A 338 -22.60 17.27 -1.72
CA VAL A 338 -21.87 16.72 -0.57
C VAL A 338 -20.48 17.36 -0.42
N ALA A 339 -19.83 17.71 -1.54
CA ALA A 339 -18.59 18.50 -1.52
C ALA A 339 -18.81 19.92 -0.97
N ASN A 340 -19.95 20.54 -1.28
CA ASN A 340 -20.28 21.87 -0.77
C ASN A 340 -20.64 21.84 0.71
N ASP A 341 -21.45 20.88 1.16
CA ASP A 341 -21.80 20.69 2.57
C ASP A 341 -20.55 20.42 3.41
N TYR A 342 -19.58 19.67 2.87
CA TYR A 342 -18.28 19.43 3.50
C TYR A 342 -17.45 20.72 3.63
N TRP A 343 -17.39 21.51 2.57
CA TRP A 343 -16.66 22.79 2.55
C TRP A 343 -17.15 23.74 3.63
N HIS A 344 -18.46 23.90 3.78
CA HIS A 344 -19.04 24.72 4.84
C HIS A 344 -18.71 24.17 6.23
N ALA A 345 -18.90 22.86 6.44
CA ALA A 345 -18.62 22.21 7.73
C ALA A 345 -17.15 22.39 8.19
N ILE A 346 -16.16 22.32 7.29
CA ILE A 346 -14.74 22.53 7.66
C ILE A 346 -14.36 24.02 7.75
N HIS A 347 -15.03 24.92 7.03
CA HIS A 347 -14.79 26.36 7.13
C HIS A 347 -15.24 26.95 8.47
N GLU A 348 -16.24 26.36 9.12
CA GLU A 348 -16.69 26.74 10.46
C GLU A 348 -15.75 26.27 11.57
N VAL A 349 -14.82 25.35 11.27
CA VAL A 349 -13.81 24.84 12.21
C VAL A 349 -12.70 25.88 12.39
N ARG A 350 -12.89 26.78 13.36
CA ARG A 350 -11.89 27.78 13.78
C ARG A 350 -10.79 27.14 14.62
N ASN A 351 -9.57 27.67 14.49
CA ASN A 351 -8.48 27.39 15.41
C ASN A 351 -8.88 27.87 16.83
N PRO A 352 -8.71 27.10 17.92
CA PRO A 352 -9.00 27.57 19.29
C PRO A 352 -8.23 28.83 19.67
N ASN A 353 -7.05 29.06 19.07
CA ASN A 353 -6.24 30.27 19.27
C ASN A 353 -6.52 31.36 18.21
N HIS A 354 -7.54 31.21 17.36
CA HIS A 354 -7.87 32.13 16.27
C HIS A 354 -7.94 33.58 16.74
N ASP A 355 -8.76 33.87 17.76
CA ASP A 355 -8.96 35.24 18.24
C ASP A 355 -7.68 35.84 18.84
N ALA A 356 -6.85 35.02 19.51
CA ALA A 356 -5.56 35.44 20.07
C ALA A 356 -4.53 35.76 18.98
N LEU A 357 -4.41 34.90 17.96
CA LEU A 357 -3.52 35.10 16.80
C LEU A 357 -3.96 36.31 15.97
N MET A 358 -5.27 36.48 15.77
CA MET A 358 -5.81 37.64 15.05
C MET A 358 -5.63 38.93 15.85
N GLU A 359 -5.67 38.93 17.19
CA GLU A 359 -5.37 40.13 17.97
C GLU A 359 -3.87 40.49 17.92
N GLN A 360 -2.96 39.50 17.93
CA GLN A 360 -1.53 39.75 17.67
C GLN A 360 -1.29 40.39 16.29
N ALA A 361 -1.93 39.85 15.24
CA ALA A 361 -1.86 40.43 13.90
C ALA A 361 -2.44 41.85 13.83
N ARG A 362 -3.53 42.14 14.55
CA ARG A 362 -4.09 43.50 14.69
C ARG A 362 -3.12 44.44 15.39
N GLU A 363 -2.42 44.00 16.43
CA GLU A 363 -1.49 44.84 17.19
C GLU A 363 -0.22 45.19 16.39
N ILE A 364 0.34 44.22 15.66
CA ILE A 364 1.41 44.48 14.68
C ILE A 364 0.93 45.49 13.63
N ARG A 365 -0.31 45.36 13.14
CA ARG A 365 -0.90 46.29 12.18
C ARG A 365 -1.09 47.70 12.78
N ARG A 366 -1.62 47.83 14.00
CA ARG A 366 -1.74 49.11 14.73
C ARG A 366 -0.39 49.80 14.93
N THR A 367 0.67 49.02 15.14
CA THR A 367 2.03 49.52 15.41
C THR A 367 2.72 50.05 14.14
N HIS A 368 2.55 49.37 12.99
CA HIS A 368 3.35 49.64 11.79
C HIS A 368 2.58 50.34 10.65
N PHE A 369 1.24 50.27 10.63
CA PHE A 369 0.40 50.77 9.51
C PHE A 369 -0.80 51.62 9.95
N TYR A 370 -1.29 52.47 9.04
CA TYR A 370 -2.55 53.20 9.16
C TYR A 370 -3.68 52.54 8.36
#